data_AF-B7KED3-F1
#
_entry.id   AF-B7KED3-F1
#
_cell.length_a   1.000
_cell.length_b   1.000
_cell.length_c   1.000
_cell.angle_alpha   90.00
_cell.angle_beta   90.00
_cell.angle_gamma   90.00
#
_symmetry.space_group_name_H-M   'P 1'
#
loop_
_entity.id
_entity.type
_entity.pdbx_description
1 polymer ?
#
loop_
_entity_poly.entity_id
_entity_poly.type
_entity_poly.pdbx_seq_one_letter_code
_entity_poly.pdbx_strand_id
1 'polypeptide(L)'
;MVRLFDKLTNFSTGLMVSILIFNSSSSMNSADSFPSPSNSSTIFSLPVDSSEPKQPETFLHLIKVTVTNLEEIKVKEKQRVKAGDIISDRHSARSSLLAKKRQLDIGISQASLPLADSEEITQSKFDQERMTLQKTQLDLKQITEKIETYQDFVFKDDQLSEIFEPEKVKELADLQEKQITATLAVKEAIARLKEAQIQHSIQLSNHQRNLEKQKYELESLTGQLQEVNEQLKEIVAIRSPYQGYVYRVRITGQNDRNLTAEIVLIVNK
;
A
#
# COMPACT_ATOMS: atom_id res chain seq x y z
N MET A 1 -36.32 -35.46 -6.86
CA MET A 1 -37.32 -34.41 -7.10
C MET A 1 -37.65 -33.75 -5.75
N VAL A 2 -36.84 -32.79 -5.27
CA VAL A 2 -37.17 -31.87 -4.17
C VAL A 2 -36.33 -30.61 -4.37
N ARG A 3 -36.96 -29.50 -4.74
CA ARG A 3 -36.42 -28.13 -4.77
C ARG A 3 -37.43 -27.27 -4.02
N LEU A 4 -37.02 -26.66 -2.91
CA LEU A 4 -37.76 -25.75 -2.03
C LEU A 4 -36.69 -25.27 -1.01
N PHE A 5 -36.47 -24.02 -0.61
CA PHE A 5 -37.18 -22.73 -0.61
C PHE A 5 -36.07 -21.64 -0.80
N ASP A 6 -36.21 -20.49 -1.49
CA ASP A 6 -37.18 -19.37 -1.44
C ASP A 6 -36.56 -18.15 -0.69
N LYS A 7 -36.69 -16.96 -1.33
CA LYS A 7 -36.92 -15.62 -0.71
C LYS A 7 -35.75 -14.93 0.05
N LEU A 8 -35.56 -13.59 0.11
CA LEU A 8 -36.40 -12.39 -0.07
C LEU A 8 -35.47 -11.14 -0.07
N THR A 9 -35.60 -10.27 -1.08
CA THR A 9 -35.85 -8.80 -1.00
C THR A 9 -34.92 -7.74 -0.35
N ASN A 10 -34.84 -6.62 -1.10
CA ASN A 10 -35.08 -5.19 -0.74
C ASN A 10 -33.93 -4.16 -0.62
N PHE A 11 -34.08 -3.11 -1.45
CA PHE A 11 -33.97 -1.65 -1.23
C PHE A 11 -32.71 -0.98 -0.66
N SER A 12 -32.19 0.02 -1.40
CA SER A 12 -31.83 1.38 -0.90
C SER A 12 -31.32 2.24 -2.09
N THR A 13 -32.12 3.14 -2.69
CA THR A 13 -32.23 4.59 -2.44
C THR A 13 -30.92 5.41 -2.40
N GLY A 14 -30.63 6.12 -3.51
CA GLY A 14 -30.38 7.56 -3.55
C GLY A 14 -29.02 8.14 -3.11
N LEU A 15 -28.36 8.88 -4.00
CA LEU A 15 -28.21 10.34 -3.85
C LEU A 15 -27.69 11.00 -5.14
N MET A 16 -28.41 12.03 -5.58
CA MET A 16 -28.02 13.00 -6.61
C MET A 16 -26.95 13.95 -6.08
N VAL A 17 -25.97 14.33 -6.92
CA VAL A 17 -25.20 15.57 -6.70
C VAL A 17 -25.25 16.42 -7.96
N SER A 18 -26.04 17.48 -7.87
CA SER A 18 -26.18 18.56 -8.84
C SER A 18 -24.95 19.46 -8.82
N ILE A 19 -24.37 19.74 -9.98
CA ILE A 19 -23.35 20.77 -10.15
C ILE A 19 -24.07 22.11 -10.39
N LEU A 20 -23.96 23.01 -9.40
CA LEU A 20 -24.38 24.41 -9.52
C LEU A 20 -23.33 25.18 -10.32
N ILE A 21 -23.71 25.65 -11.50
CA ILE A 21 -22.97 26.65 -12.28
C ILE A 21 -23.57 28.01 -11.93
N PHE A 22 -22.80 28.87 -11.25
CA PHE A 22 -23.18 30.27 -11.04
C PHE A 22 -22.54 31.15 -12.11
N ASN A 23 -23.44 31.73 -12.90
CA ASN A 23 -23.24 32.81 -13.84
C ASN A 23 -23.03 34.13 -13.08
N SER A 24 -22.18 35.03 -13.56
CA SER A 24 -22.37 36.46 -13.31
C SER A 24 -21.86 37.28 -14.49
N SER A 25 -22.82 37.96 -15.10
CA SER A 25 -22.70 38.96 -16.16
C SER A 25 -22.89 40.35 -15.58
N SER A 26 -22.17 41.34 -16.12
CA SER A 26 -22.53 42.77 -16.20
C SER A 26 -21.46 43.43 -17.09
N SER A 27 -21.74 43.97 -18.29
CA SER A 27 -22.64 45.10 -18.64
C SER A 27 -22.21 46.37 -17.89
N MET A 28 -21.90 47.53 -18.46
CA MET A 28 -22.28 48.19 -19.71
C MET A 28 -21.48 49.52 -19.83
N ASN A 29 -21.38 50.05 -21.05
CA ASN A 29 -21.18 51.48 -21.43
C ASN A 29 -19.78 52.09 -21.17
N SER A 30 -19.22 52.92 -22.04
CA SER A 30 -19.84 53.94 -22.89
C SER A 30 -18.99 54.21 -24.14
N ALA A 31 -19.65 54.29 -25.29
CA ALA A 31 -19.11 54.94 -26.49
C ALA A 31 -19.99 56.16 -26.77
N ASP A 32 -19.40 57.35 -26.75
CA ASP A 32 -19.77 58.45 -27.64
C ASP A 32 -18.81 59.62 -27.40
N SER A 33 -18.04 59.98 -28.43
CA SER A 33 -17.23 61.19 -28.43
C SER A 33 -16.96 61.63 -29.86
N PHE A 34 -17.54 62.76 -30.26
CA PHE A 34 -17.11 63.73 -31.28
C PHE A 34 -18.01 64.98 -31.19
N PRO A 35 -17.64 66.17 -31.72
CA PRO A 35 -16.29 66.73 -31.94
C PRO A 35 -16.15 68.25 -31.61
N SER A 36 -14.90 68.74 -31.71
CA SER A 36 -14.46 70.09 -32.18
C SER A 36 -14.50 71.31 -31.21
N PRO A 37 -13.76 72.41 -31.51
CA PRO A 37 -12.43 72.55 -32.17
C PRO A 37 -11.50 73.61 -31.51
N SER A 38 -10.33 73.84 -32.14
CA SER A 38 -9.43 75.02 -32.14
C SER A 38 -8.00 74.68 -31.67
N ASN A 39 -7.01 74.54 -32.55
CA ASN A 39 -6.31 75.47 -33.47
C ASN A 39 -5.25 76.37 -32.82
N SER A 40 -4.13 76.46 -33.56
CA SER A 40 -2.93 77.31 -33.44
C SER A 40 -1.98 76.98 -32.27
N SER A 41 -0.74 76.51 -32.44
CA SER A 41 0.39 76.75 -33.36
C SER A 41 1.51 77.56 -32.70
N THR A 42 2.73 77.04 -32.90
CA THR A 42 4.02 77.76 -32.97
C THR A 42 4.76 78.11 -31.67
N ILE A 43 5.67 77.21 -31.31
CA ILE A 43 7.13 77.42 -31.14
C ILE A 43 7.55 78.71 -30.41
N PHE A 44 8.12 78.56 -29.21
CA PHE A 44 9.44 79.11 -28.89
C PHE A 44 10.07 78.33 -27.73
N SER A 45 11.27 77.81 -27.99
CA SER A 45 12.12 77.04 -27.10
C SER A 45 12.97 77.95 -26.22
N LEU A 46 13.10 77.57 -24.96
CA LEU A 46 14.26 77.87 -24.12
C LEU A 46 14.60 76.58 -23.35
N PRO A 47 15.85 76.08 -23.39
CA PRO A 47 16.24 74.91 -22.64
C PRO A 47 16.47 75.34 -21.19
N VAL A 48 15.48 75.12 -20.34
CA VAL A 48 15.71 75.10 -18.90
C VAL A 48 16.14 73.69 -18.56
N ASP A 49 17.41 73.58 -18.19
CA ASP A 49 18.04 72.42 -17.59
C ASP A 49 17.32 72.10 -16.27
N SER A 50 16.27 71.29 -16.39
CA SER A 50 15.60 70.62 -15.29
C SER A 50 15.86 69.14 -15.47
N SER A 51 17.04 68.68 -15.04
CA SER A 51 17.23 67.28 -14.69
C SER A 51 16.39 66.98 -13.43
N GLU A 52 15.08 66.95 -13.61
CA GLU A 52 14.14 66.40 -12.65
C GLU A 52 14.50 64.90 -12.54
N PRO A 53 14.88 64.40 -11.36
CA PRO A 53 15.16 62.98 -11.23
C PRO A 53 13.87 62.25 -11.54
N LYS A 54 13.85 61.48 -12.65
CA LYS A 54 12.81 60.49 -12.94
C LYS A 54 12.60 59.70 -11.66
N GLN A 55 11.53 59.98 -10.93
CA GLN A 55 11.19 59.20 -9.76
C GLN A 55 11.05 57.76 -10.25
N PRO A 56 11.76 56.80 -9.64
CA PRO A 56 11.61 55.42 -10.05
C PRO A 56 10.13 55.08 -9.91
N GLU A 57 9.49 54.63 -10.99
CA GLU A 57 8.11 54.17 -10.96
C GLU A 57 8.03 53.00 -9.98
N THR A 58 7.60 53.29 -8.75
CA THR A 58 7.44 52.26 -7.72
C THR A 58 6.02 51.72 -7.77
N PHE A 59 5.86 50.39 -7.79
CA PHE A 59 4.55 49.75 -7.70
C PHE A 59 4.49 48.77 -6.52
N LEU A 60 3.27 48.55 -6.03
CA LEU A 60 3.01 47.59 -4.95
C LEU A 60 2.73 46.20 -5.53
N HIS A 61 3.50 45.21 -5.11
CA HIS A 61 3.29 43.81 -5.48
C HIS A 61 2.86 43.00 -4.25
N LEU A 62 1.74 42.29 -4.35
CA LEU A 62 1.19 41.47 -3.26
C LEU A 62 1.56 40.00 -3.47
N ILE A 63 2.12 39.38 -2.44
CA ILE A 63 2.44 37.96 -2.40
C ILE A 63 1.62 37.33 -1.29
N LYS A 64 0.79 36.34 -1.65
CA LYS A 64 0.00 35.54 -0.71
C LYS A 64 0.76 34.25 -0.40
N VAL A 65 0.94 33.97 0.89
CA VAL A 65 1.71 32.83 1.37
C VAL A 65 0.89 32.07 2.41
N THR A 66 0.92 30.74 2.34
CA THR A 66 0.43 29.85 3.40
C THR A 66 1.61 29.18 4.11
N VAL A 67 1.73 29.39 5.42
CA VAL A 67 2.79 28.84 6.27
C VAL A 67 2.19 28.11 7.46
N THR A 68 2.94 27.20 8.08
CA THR A 68 2.50 26.51 9.30
C THR A 68 2.88 27.32 10.54
N ASN A 69 4.07 27.92 10.54
CA ASN A 69 4.59 28.72 11.65
C ASN A 69 5.00 30.12 11.17
N LEU A 70 4.94 31.11 12.07
CA LEU A 70 5.31 32.49 11.73
C LEU A 70 6.80 32.64 11.37
N GLU A 71 7.66 31.79 11.96
CA GLU A 71 9.11 31.74 11.71
C GLU A 71 9.47 31.33 10.26
N GLU A 72 8.51 30.78 9.51
CA GLU A 72 8.68 30.40 8.11
C GLU A 72 8.67 31.60 7.17
N ILE A 73 8.09 32.73 7.61
CA ILE A 73 8.18 34.01 6.92
C ILE A 73 9.54 34.62 7.23
N LYS A 74 10.41 34.70 6.22
CA LYS A 74 11.82 35.10 6.39
C LYS A 74 12.06 36.59 6.25
N VAL A 75 11.01 37.35 5.94
CA VAL A 75 11.08 38.78 5.72
C VAL A 75 10.35 39.55 6.82
N LYS A 76 10.91 40.70 7.21
CA LYS A 76 10.33 41.64 8.16
C LYS A 76 9.90 42.92 7.45
N GLU A 77 9.00 43.67 8.07
CA GLU A 77 8.60 44.98 7.56
C GLU A 77 9.82 45.91 7.44
N LYS A 78 9.82 46.73 6.39
CA LYS A 78 10.90 47.66 6.01
C LYS A 78 12.23 46.98 5.61
N GLN A 79 12.27 45.66 5.51
CA GLN A 79 13.45 44.95 5.02
C GLN A 79 13.62 45.15 3.51
N ARG A 80 14.86 45.34 3.07
CA ARG A 80 15.23 45.33 1.64
C ARG A 80 15.36 43.89 1.16
N VAL A 81 14.77 43.58 0.01
CA VAL A 81 14.73 42.23 -0.58
C VAL A 81 15.24 42.34 -2.02
N LYS A 82 16.07 41.38 -2.45
CA LYS A 82 16.52 41.26 -3.84
C LYS A 82 15.65 40.25 -4.59
N ALA A 83 15.65 40.36 -5.92
CA ALA A 83 15.05 39.31 -6.74
C ALA A 83 15.74 37.97 -6.47
N GLY A 84 14.94 36.92 -6.26
CA GLY A 84 15.40 35.57 -5.91
C GLY A 84 15.54 35.29 -4.41
N ASP A 85 15.50 36.30 -3.54
CA ASP A 85 15.55 36.10 -2.08
C ASP A 85 14.31 35.33 -1.60
N ILE A 86 14.50 34.46 -0.60
CA ILE A 86 13.41 33.64 -0.06
C ILE A 86 12.55 34.49 0.85
N ILE A 87 11.27 34.60 0.51
CA ILE A 87 10.26 35.32 1.28
C ILE A 87 9.65 34.39 2.33
N SER A 88 9.40 33.15 1.95
CA SER A 88 8.84 32.13 2.82
C SER A 88 9.43 30.77 2.52
N ASP A 89 9.87 30.07 3.57
CA ASP A 89 10.28 28.68 3.49
C ASP A 89 9.51 27.83 4.49
N ARG A 90 8.71 26.88 3.98
CA ARG A 90 7.87 25.96 4.75
C ARG A 90 8.71 24.82 5.34
N HIS A 91 9.76 25.18 6.08
CA HIS A 91 10.76 24.24 6.58
C HIS A 91 10.15 23.21 7.54
N SER A 92 9.20 23.60 8.41
CA SER A 92 8.59 22.68 9.38
C SER A 92 7.73 21.61 8.70
N ALA A 93 6.97 22.00 7.67
CA ALA A 93 6.22 21.07 6.84
C ALA A 93 7.18 20.10 6.10
N ARG A 94 8.26 20.63 5.50
CA ARG A 94 9.29 19.81 4.84
C ARG A 94 9.95 18.83 5.80
N SER A 95 10.36 19.28 6.99
CA SER A 95 11.02 18.43 7.98
C SER A 95 10.09 17.32 8.49
N SER A 96 8.81 17.64 8.71
CA SER A 96 7.78 16.68 9.11
C SER A 96 7.57 15.59 8.05
N LEU A 97 7.43 15.99 6.78
CA LEU A 97 7.30 15.03 5.67
C LEU A 97 8.56 14.20 5.46
N LEU A 98 9.76 14.77 5.64
CA LEU A 98 11.02 14.01 5.59
C LEU A 98 11.13 13.00 6.73
N ALA A 99 10.66 13.34 7.94
CA ALA A 99 10.59 12.40 9.04
C ALA A 99 9.62 11.25 8.73
N LYS A 100 8.42 11.57 8.21
CA LYS A 100 7.44 10.57 7.77
C LYS A 100 8.00 9.67 6.67
N LYS A 101 8.71 10.23 5.70
CA LYS A 101 9.41 9.49 4.65
C LYS A 101 10.38 8.45 5.23
N ARG A 102 11.26 8.87 6.14
CA ARG A 102 12.22 7.96 6.80
C ARG A 102 11.52 6.85 7.55
N GLN A 103 10.42 7.15 8.24
CA GLN A 103 9.63 6.14 8.95
C GLN A 103 9.03 5.11 7.99
N LEU A 104 8.51 5.56 6.85
CA LEU A 104 8.00 4.66 5.80
C LEU A 104 9.12 3.82 5.17
N ASP A 105 10.29 4.41 4.90
CA ASP A 105 11.45 3.68 4.37
C ASP A 105 11.90 2.56 5.33
N ILE A 106 11.89 2.82 6.65
CA ILE A 106 12.16 1.80 7.68
C ILE A 106 11.09 0.71 7.65
N GLY A 107 9.80 1.10 7.59
CA GLY A 107 8.69 0.16 7.52
C GLY A 107 8.77 -0.74 6.29
N ILE A 108 9.09 -0.18 5.11
CA ILE A 108 9.29 -0.94 3.87
C ILE A 108 10.45 -1.92 4.03
N SER A 109 11.57 -1.46 4.60
CA SER A 109 12.75 -2.32 4.81
C SER A 109 12.42 -3.52 5.71
N GLN A 110 11.65 -3.29 6.78
CA GLN A 110 11.19 -4.36 7.67
C GLN A 110 10.20 -5.30 7.00
N ALA A 111 9.21 -4.74 6.29
CA ALA A 111 8.20 -5.51 5.57
C ALA A 111 8.79 -6.28 4.38
N SER A 112 9.97 -5.91 3.87
CA SER A 112 10.66 -6.60 2.77
C SER A 112 11.52 -7.80 3.22
N LEU A 113 11.63 -8.04 4.53
CA LEU A 113 12.38 -9.18 5.06
C LEU A 113 11.74 -10.50 4.62
N PRO A 114 12.53 -11.51 4.22
CA PRO A 114 11.98 -12.81 3.82
C PRO A 114 11.22 -13.46 4.97
N LEU A 115 10.09 -14.08 4.66
CA LEU A 115 9.36 -14.92 5.62
C LEU A 115 10.25 -16.11 6.00
N ALA A 116 10.26 -16.48 7.28
CA ALA A 116 11.01 -17.65 7.73
C ALA A 116 10.47 -18.92 7.07
N ASP A 117 11.37 -19.74 6.53
CA ASP A 117 11.05 -20.99 5.86
C ASP A 117 10.48 -22.01 6.86
N SER A 118 9.16 -22.10 6.94
CA SER A 118 8.46 -23.11 7.74
C SER A 118 8.21 -24.42 6.96
N GLU A 119 8.59 -24.45 5.67
CA GLU A 119 8.23 -25.51 4.72
C GLU A 119 9.01 -26.83 4.95
N GLU A 120 10.27 -26.76 5.39
CA GLU A 120 11.14 -27.95 5.44
C GLU A 120 10.66 -29.00 6.46
N ILE A 121 10.01 -28.58 7.56
CA ILE A 121 9.70 -29.48 8.68
C ILE A 121 8.51 -30.41 8.35
N THR A 122 7.57 -29.99 7.50
CA THR A 122 6.36 -30.79 7.20
C THR A 122 6.40 -31.55 5.90
N GLN A 123 7.10 -31.05 4.88
CA GLN A 123 7.42 -31.84 3.69
C GLN A 123 8.17 -33.11 4.11
N SER A 124 9.16 -32.96 4.99
CA SER A 124 9.89 -34.10 5.56
C SER A 124 8.95 -35.09 6.28
N LYS A 125 7.95 -34.63 7.04
CA LYS A 125 7.00 -35.53 7.73
C LYS A 125 6.07 -36.24 6.75
N PHE A 126 5.52 -35.53 5.76
CA PHE A 126 4.66 -36.12 4.75
C PHE A 126 5.39 -37.21 3.96
N ASP A 127 6.64 -36.96 3.55
CA ASP A 127 7.45 -37.94 2.83
C ASP A 127 7.83 -39.13 3.71
N GLN A 128 8.13 -38.92 4.99
CA GLN A 128 8.35 -40.01 5.96
C GLN A 128 7.11 -40.91 6.10
N GLU A 129 5.91 -40.34 6.20
CA GLU A 129 4.67 -41.12 6.29
C GLU A 129 4.37 -41.88 4.98
N ARG A 130 4.70 -41.30 3.81
CA ARG A 130 4.59 -42.01 2.51
C ARG A 130 5.51 -43.22 2.45
N MET A 131 6.76 -43.07 2.88
CA MET A 131 7.72 -44.18 2.94
C MET A 131 7.27 -45.26 3.94
N THR A 132 6.70 -44.85 5.07
CA THR A 132 6.15 -45.77 6.07
C THR A 132 4.96 -46.55 5.51
N LEU A 133 4.05 -45.90 4.79
CA LEU A 133 2.95 -46.57 4.10
C LEU A 133 3.47 -47.57 3.06
N GLN A 134 4.45 -47.18 2.24
CA GLN A 134 5.04 -48.07 1.24
C GLN A 134 5.67 -49.30 1.90
N LYS A 135 6.42 -49.11 2.99
CA LYS A 135 7.02 -50.21 3.75
C LYS A 135 5.97 -51.17 4.29
N THR A 136 4.95 -50.65 4.97
CA THR A 136 3.89 -51.47 5.56
C THR A 136 3.07 -52.22 4.50
N GLN A 137 2.86 -51.63 3.32
CA GLN A 137 2.23 -52.31 2.18
C GLN A 137 3.09 -53.45 1.64
N LEU A 138 4.41 -53.27 1.55
CA LEU A 138 5.32 -54.34 1.16
C LEU A 138 5.32 -55.47 2.19
N ASP A 139 5.33 -55.15 3.48
CA ASP A 139 5.28 -56.14 4.56
C ASP A 139 3.98 -56.96 4.49
N LEU A 140 2.82 -56.29 4.31
CA LEU A 140 1.53 -56.97 4.09
C LEU A 140 1.60 -57.89 2.87
N LYS A 141 2.10 -57.39 1.74
CA LYS A 141 2.21 -58.16 0.50
C LYS A 141 3.04 -59.44 0.70
N GLN A 142 4.18 -59.33 1.37
CA GLN A 142 5.01 -60.50 1.70
C GLN A 142 4.30 -61.52 2.58
N ILE A 143 3.50 -61.07 3.55
CA ILE A 143 2.72 -61.97 4.42
C ILE A 143 1.61 -62.65 3.62
N THR A 144 0.90 -61.91 2.77
CA THR A 144 -0.15 -62.49 1.92
C THR A 144 0.43 -63.51 0.94
N GLU A 145 1.56 -63.22 0.28
CA GLU A 145 2.26 -64.18 -0.58
C GLU A 145 2.67 -65.46 0.17
N LYS A 146 3.14 -65.32 1.43
CA LYS A 146 3.45 -66.47 2.28
C LYS A 146 2.21 -67.32 2.58
N ILE A 147 1.08 -66.70 2.89
CA ILE A 147 -0.19 -67.40 3.15
C ILE A 147 -0.69 -68.12 1.89
N GLU A 148 -0.63 -67.46 0.72
CA GLU A 148 -1.03 -68.06 -0.56
C GLU A 148 -0.16 -69.28 -0.91
N THR A 149 1.14 -69.22 -0.59
CA THR A 149 2.06 -70.34 -0.78
C THR A 149 1.84 -71.48 0.23
N TYR A 150 1.20 -71.20 1.37
CA TYR A 150 1.00 -72.16 2.47
C TYR A 150 -0.20 -73.12 2.26
N GLN A 151 -0.93 -73.01 1.14
CA GLN A 151 -2.22 -73.71 0.93
C GLN A 151 -2.16 -75.23 0.63
N ASP A 152 -0.98 -75.86 0.65
CA ASP A 152 -0.82 -77.29 0.34
C ASP A 152 -0.89 -78.19 1.61
N PHE A 153 -2.10 -78.36 2.17
CA PHE A 153 -2.35 -79.41 3.17
C PHE A 153 -2.49 -80.79 2.50
N VAL A 154 -1.91 -81.83 3.13
CA VAL A 154 -2.03 -83.21 2.61
C VAL A 154 -3.48 -83.71 2.70
N PHE A 155 -4.18 -83.27 3.75
CA PHE A 155 -5.57 -83.58 4.00
C PHE A 155 -6.43 -82.36 3.67
N LYS A 156 -7.52 -82.56 2.93
CA LYS A 156 -8.50 -81.50 2.60
C LYS A 156 -9.53 -81.30 3.70
N ASP A 157 -9.57 -82.19 4.69
CA ASP A 157 -10.45 -82.12 5.84
C ASP A 157 -9.72 -81.42 6.99
N ASP A 158 -10.27 -80.31 7.45
CA ASP A 158 -9.71 -79.47 8.51
C ASP A 158 -9.45 -80.27 9.80
N GLN A 159 -10.32 -81.23 10.15
CA GLN A 159 -10.14 -82.05 11.36
C GLN A 159 -8.96 -83.02 11.23
N LEU A 160 -8.73 -83.56 10.03
CA LEU A 160 -7.59 -84.43 9.78
C LEU A 160 -6.28 -83.63 9.73
N SER A 161 -6.30 -82.42 9.16
CA SER A 161 -5.14 -81.53 9.17
C SER A 161 -4.75 -81.08 10.58
N GLU A 162 -5.71 -80.85 11.47
CA GLU A 162 -5.44 -80.51 12.87
C GLU A 162 -4.81 -81.67 13.67
N ILE A 163 -5.20 -82.91 13.39
CA ILE A 163 -4.67 -84.10 14.08
C ILE A 163 -3.30 -84.52 13.52
N PHE A 164 -3.16 -84.52 12.18
CA PHE A 164 -1.98 -85.08 11.51
C PHE A 164 -0.93 -84.02 11.12
N GLU A 165 -1.31 -82.75 11.03
CA GLU A 165 -0.42 -81.63 10.70
C GLU A 165 -0.59 -80.40 11.64
N PRO A 166 -0.61 -80.59 12.98
CA PRO A 166 -0.92 -79.51 13.94
C PRO A 166 0.04 -78.31 13.86
N GLU A 167 1.32 -78.55 13.53
CA GLU A 167 2.31 -77.49 13.38
C GLU A 167 1.99 -76.56 12.20
N LYS A 168 1.52 -77.11 11.08
CA LYS A 168 1.14 -76.32 9.90
C LYS A 168 -0.11 -75.48 10.16
N VAL A 169 -1.11 -76.06 10.83
CA VAL A 169 -2.33 -75.34 11.22
C VAL A 169 -1.98 -74.17 12.14
N LYS A 170 -1.09 -74.39 13.11
CA LYS A 170 -0.62 -73.33 14.01
C LYS A 170 0.15 -72.23 13.27
N GLU A 171 1.09 -72.60 12.41
CA GLU A 171 1.86 -71.60 11.63
C GLU A 171 0.96 -70.79 10.70
N LEU A 172 -0.05 -71.42 10.07
CA LEU A 172 -1.05 -70.70 9.28
C LEU A 172 -1.87 -69.73 10.14
N ALA A 173 -2.29 -70.13 11.34
CA ALA A 173 -2.98 -69.24 12.27
C ALA A 173 -2.09 -68.05 12.68
N ASP A 174 -0.81 -68.28 12.98
CA ASP A 174 0.17 -67.23 13.28
C ASP A 174 0.38 -66.28 12.09
N LEU A 175 0.39 -66.80 10.85
CA LEU A 175 0.47 -66.00 9.64
C LEU A 175 -0.80 -65.16 9.40
N GLN A 176 -1.99 -65.71 9.67
CA GLN A 176 -3.25 -64.97 9.61
C GLN A 176 -3.31 -63.86 10.65
N GLU A 177 -2.84 -64.10 11.88
CA GLU A 177 -2.71 -63.05 12.90
C GLU A 177 -1.74 -61.95 12.45
N LYS A 178 -0.58 -62.33 11.89
CA LYS A 178 0.37 -61.39 11.28
C LYS A 178 -0.26 -60.60 10.13
N GLN A 179 -1.13 -61.21 9.33
CA GLN A 179 -1.84 -60.52 8.26
C GLN A 179 -2.82 -59.48 8.84
N ILE A 180 -3.59 -59.83 9.86
CA ILE A 180 -4.52 -58.91 10.53
C ILE A 180 -3.75 -57.71 11.10
N THR A 181 -2.66 -57.96 11.83
CA THR A 181 -1.83 -56.89 12.40
C THR A 181 -1.20 -56.02 11.31
N ALA A 182 -0.69 -56.60 10.23
CA ALA A 182 -0.17 -55.85 9.08
C ALA A 182 -1.25 -55.01 8.39
N THR A 183 -2.46 -55.53 8.22
CA THR A 183 -3.57 -54.75 7.64
C THR A 183 -3.98 -53.56 8.53
N LEU A 184 -3.94 -53.74 9.85
CA LEU A 184 -4.16 -52.67 10.80
C LEU A 184 -3.04 -51.62 10.72
N ALA A 185 -1.78 -52.05 10.66
CA ALA A 185 -0.64 -51.15 10.46
C ALA A 185 -0.75 -50.32 9.17
N VAL A 186 -1.20 -50.93 8.06
CA VAL A 186 -1.47 -50.20 6.81
C VAL A 186 -2.59 -49.17 7.00
N LYS A 187 -3.68 -49.51 7.67
CA LYS A 187 -4.78 -48.57 7.96
C LYS A 187 -4.29 -47.39 8.81
N GLU A 188 -3.47 -47.65 9.83
CA GLU A 188 -2.87 -46.61 10.65
C GLU A 188 -1.93 -45.71 9.82
N ALA A 189 -1.07 -46.30 8.98
CA ALA A 189 -0.17 -45.54 8.12
C ALA A 189 -0.95 -44.66 7.13
N ILE A 190 -2.06 -45.14 6.57
CA ILE A 190 -2.96 -44.33 5.73
C ILE A 190 -3.54 -43.15 6.51
N ALA A 191 -3.98 -43.38 7.75
CA ALA A 191 -4.54 -42.32 8.60
C ALA A 191 -3.49 -41.24 8.90
N ARG A 192 -2.27 -41.64 9.27
CA ARG A 192 -1.14 -40.73 9.52
C ARG A 192 -0.73 -39.95 8.27
N LEU A 193 -0.66 -40.61 7.12
CA LEU A 193 -0.38 -39.96 5.85
C LEU A 193 -1.43 -38.89 5.51
N LYS A 194 -2.71 -39.20 5.72
CA LYS A 194 -3.80 -38.25 5.49
C LYS A 194 -3.70 -37.04 6.41
N GLU A 195 -3.39 -37.26 7.68
CA GLU A 195 -3.15 -36.18 8.64
C GLU A 195 -1.96 -35.30 8.21
N ALA A 196 -0.83 -35.91 7.85
CA ALA A 196 0.34 -35.20 7.35
C ALA A 196 0.03 -34.39 6.08
N GLN A 197 -0.78 -34.93 5.16
CA GLN A 197 -1.23 -34.23 3.96
C GLN A 197 -2.07 -32.99 4.30
N ILE A 198 -3.00 -33.11 5.25
CA ILE A 198 -3.82 -31.98 5.70
C ILE A 198 -2.93 -30.90 6.31
N GLN A 199 -2.03 -31.27 7.23
CA GLN A 199 -1.10 -30.32 7.84
C GLN A 199 -0.23 -29.61 6.80
N HIS A 200 0.31 -30.35 5.84
CA HIS A 200 1.08 -29.77 4.74
C HIS A 200 0.26 -28.76 3.92
N SER A 201 -0.98 -29.10 3.54
CA SER A 201 -1.86 -28.19 2.80
C SER A 201 -2.23 -26.92 3.59
N ILE A 202 -2.48 -27.03 4.89
CA ILE A 202 -2.76 -25.89 5.77
C ILE A 202 -1.55 -24.96 5.81
N GLN A 203 -0.35 -25.52 5.92
CA GLN A 203 0.87 -24.73 5.99
C GLN A 203 1.18 -24.01 4.68
N LEU A 204 1.06 -24.69 3.54
CA LEU A 204 1.17 -24.04 2.22
C LEU A 204 0.17 -22.90 2.07
N SER A 205 -1.08 -23.11 2.48
CA SER A 205 -2.10 -22.06 2.45
C SER A 205 -1.75 -20.88 3.36
N ASN A 206 -1.23 -21.14 4.55
CA ASN A 206 -0.81 -20.08 5.47
C ASN A 206 0.41 -19.33 4.96
N HIS A 207 1.38 -20.03 4.39
CA HIS A 207 2.55 -19.42 3.76
C HIS A 207 2.14 -18.49 2.62
N GLN A 208 1.29 -18.98 1.70
CA GLN A 208 0.75 -18.18 0.60
C GLN A 208 0.00 -16.94 1.10
N ARG A 209 -0.84 -17.07 2.12
CA ARG A 209 -1.54 -15.93 2.75
C ARG A 209 -0.57 -14.93 3.36
N ASN A 210 0.52 -15.39 3.97
CA ASN A 210 1.51 -14.50 4.57
C ASN A 210 2.28 -13.73 3.49
N LEU A 211 2.64 -14.38 2.38
CA LEU A 211 3.22 -13.70 1.21
C LEU A 211 2.28 -12.64 0.64
N GLU A 212 1.00 -12.96 0.49
CA GLU A 212 0.00 -12.00 0.01
C GLU A 212 -0.16 -10.80 0.95
N LYS A 213 -0.21 -11.05 2.26
CA LYS A 213 -0.26 -9.99 3.27
C LYS A 213 0.97 -9.09 3.21
N GLN A 214 2.16 -9.69 3.11
CA GLN A 214 3.42 -8.96 3.01
C GLN A 214 3.45 -8.09 1.75
N LYS A 215 3.01 -8.63 0.61
CA LYS A 215 2.90 -7.88 -0.65
C LYS A 215 1.94 -6.70 -0.51
N TYR A 216 0.76 -6.92 0.06
CA TYR A 216 -0.22 -5.86 0.29
C TYR A 216 0.34 -4.76 1.21
N GLU A 217 1.03 -5.14 2.28
CA GLU A 217 1.67 -4.19 3.20
C GLU A 217 2.74 -3.36 2.48
N LEU A 218 3.59 -3.99 1.68
CA LEU A 218 4.60 -3.31 0.87
C LEU A 218 3.98 -2.34 -0.14
N GLU A 219 2.94 -2.76 -0.86
CA GLU A 219 2.23 -1.90 -1.81
C GLU A 219 1.59 -0.70 -1.10
N SER A 220 0.97 -0.91 0.07
CA SER A 220 0.38 0.16 0.88
C SER A 220 1.43 1.17 1.35
N LEU A 221 2.54 0.70 1.94
CA LEU A 221 3.63 1.55 2.40
C LEU A 221 4.30 2.31 1.23
N THR A 222 4.48 1.65 0.10
CA THR A 222 5.04 2.26 -1.12
C THR A 222 4.10 3.35 -1.67
N GLY A 223 2.79 3.11 -1.67
CA GLY A 223 1.79 4.12 -2.04
C GLY A 223 1.84 5.34 -1.12
N GLN A 224 1.92 5.14 0.20
CA GLN A 224 2.08 6.23 1.17
C GLN A 224 3.40 7.00 0.96
N LEU A 225 4.48 6.29 0.64
CA LEU A 225 5.78 6.91 0.35
C LEU A 225 5.70 7.78 -0.92
N GLN A 226 5.01 7.31 -1.95
CA GLN A 226 4.78 8.07 -3.17
C GLN A 226 3.98 9.35 -2.90
N GLU A 227 2.91 9.26 -2.10
CA GLU A 227 2.12 10.44 -1.71
C GLU A 227 2.98 11.47 -0.95
N VAL A 228 3.78 11.03 0.02
CA VAL A 228 4.69 11.91 0.76
C VAL A 228 5.75 12.53 -0.15
N ASN A 229 6.27 11.78 -1.12
CA ASN A 229 7.22 12.33 -2.10
C ASN A 229 6.56 13.39 -2.99
N GLU A 230 5.30 13.22 -3.36
CA GLU A 230 4.56 14.22 -4.13
C GLU A 230 4.32 15.49 -3.30
N GLN A 231 3.86 15.33 -2.06
CA GLN A 231 3.71 16.44 -1.11
C GLN A 231 5.04 17.18 -0.89
N LEU A 232 6.18 16.48 -0.84
CA LEU A 232 7.49 17.10 -0.74
C LEU A 232 7.87 17.92 -1.98
N LYS A 233 7.50 17.49 -3.19
CA LYS A 233 7.74 18.26 -4.43
C LYS A 233 6.90 19.53 -4.47
N GLU A 234 5.68 19.47 -3.96
CA GLU A 234 4.78 20.64 -3.88
C GLU A 234 5.28 21.70 -2.88
N ILE A 235 6.07 21.31 -1.87
CA ILE A 235 6.68 22.26 -0.92
C ILE A 235 7.86 22.99 -1.57
N VAL A 236 7.51 24.05 -2.31
CA VAL A 236 8.47 24.98 -2.90
C VAL A 236 8.64 26.21 -2.00
N ALA A 237 9.88 26.70 -1.87
CA ALA A 237 10.15 27.98 -1.20
C ALA A 237 9.69 29.15 -2.09
N ILE A 238 8.93 30.07 -1.52
CA ILE A 238 8.43 31.25 -2.26
C ILE A 238 9.53 32.30 -2.27
N ARG A 239 9.93 32.74 -3.46
CA ARG A 239 10.98 33.72 -3.69
C ARG A 239 10.42 35.04 -4.18
N SER A 240 11.15 36.12 -3.91
CA SER A 240 10.80 37.45 -4.42
C SER A 240 11.03 37.52 -5.93
N PRO A 241 10.01 37.87 -6.73
CA PRO A 241 10.21 38.07 -8.18
C PRO A 241 10.99 39.35 -8.48
N TYR A 242 10.95 40.33 -7.59
CA TYR A 242 11.52 41.65 -7.80
C TYR A 242 12.40 42.09 -6.64
N GLN A 243 13.25 43.08 -6.91
CA GLN A 243 13.97 43.80 -5.86
C GLN A 243 13.11 44.95 -5.32
N GLY A 244 13.20 45.21 -4.01
CA GLY A 244 12.36 46.21 -3.38
C GLY A 244 12.46 46.26 -1.87
N TYR A 245 11.47 46.87 -1.24
CA TYR A 245 11.33 46.93 0.21
C TYR A 245 9.99 46.32 0.63
N VAL A 246 9.99 45.57 1.73
CA VAL A 246 8.75 45.04 2.32
C VAL A 246 7.99 46.19 2.97
N TYR A 247 6.81 46.50 2.42
CA TYR A 247 5.94 47.54 2.97
C TYR A 247 5.21 47.05 4.23
N ARG A 248 4.57 45.89 4.15
CA ARG A 248 3.82 45.29 5.25
C ARG A 248 3.79 43.77 5.16
N VAL A 249 3.74 43.13 6.33
CA VAL A 249 3.47 41.69 6.47
C VAL A 249 2.23 41.54 7.34
N ARG A 250 1.11 41.11 6.76
CA ARG A 250 -0.16 40.98 7.47
C ARG A 250 -0.61 39.53 7.48
N ILE A 251 -0.94 39.00 8.65
CA ILE A 251 -1.64 37.72 8.77
C ILE A 251 -3.11 37.99 8.45
N THR A 252 -3.64 37.32 7.42
CA THR A 252 -5.02 37.52 6.95
C THR A 252 -5.96 36.41 7.39
N GLY A 253 -5.43 35.24 7.73
CA GLY A 253 -6.25 34.14 8.23
C GLY A 253 -5.41 33.13 9.00
N GLN A 254 -6.06 32.44 9.92
CA GLN A 254 -5.51 31.32 10.65
C GLN A 254 -6.54 30.21 10.66
N ASN A 255 -6.12 29.01 10.27
CA ASN A 255 -6.84 27.77 10.49
C ASN A 255 -6.01 26.91 11.47
N ASP A 256 -6.56 25.81 11.97
CA ASP A 256 -5.98 24.94 13.00
C ASP A 256 -4.54 24.49 12.70
N ARG A 257 -4.14 24.46 11.43
CA ARG A 257 -2.82 23.98 10.98
C ARG A 257 -2.03 24.95 10.10
N ASN A 258 -2.64 26.04 9.64
CA ASN A 258 -2.03 26.93 8.66
C ASN A 258 -2.35 28.40 8.95
N LEU A 259 -1.37 29.27 8.71
CA LEU A 259 -1.45 30.72 8.71
C LEU A 259 -1.40 31.20 7.26
N THR A 260 -2.33 32.08 6.89
CA THR A 260 -2.30 32.80 5.62
C THR A 260 -1.75 34.19 5.87
N ALA A 261 -0.69 34.56 5.16
CA ALA A 261 -0.05 35.86 5.24
C ALA A 261 -0.03 36.57 3.88
N GLU A 262 -0.19 37.88 3.92
CA GLU A 262 -0.08 38.80 2.80
C GLU A 262 1.16 39.67 2.99
N ILE A 263 2.07 39.61 2.02
CA ILE A 263 3.32 40.36 2.01
C ILE A 263 3.23 41.35 0.86
N VAL A 264 3.32 42.65 1.15
CA VAL A 264 3.33 43.69 0.12
C VAL A 264 4.75 44.20 -0.05
N LEU A 265 5.24 44.16 -1.28
CA LEU A 265 6.53 44.69 -1.68
C LEU A 265 6.34 46.01 -2.43
N ILE A 266 7.14 47.02 -2.08
CA ILE A 266 7.36 48.20 -2.93
C ILE A 266 8.50 47.85 -3.86
N VAL A 267 8.21 47.72 -5.15
CA VAL A 267 9.16 47.36 -6.19
C VAL A 267 9.68 48.63 -6.85
N ASN A 268 11.00 48.72 -7.03
CA ASN A 268 11.62 49.78 -7.81
C ASN A 268 11.85 49.23 -9.23
N LYS A 269 11.24 49.84 -10.25
CA LYS A 269 11.56 49.56 -11.67
C LYS A 269 13.01 49.91 -11.99
#